data_AF-A0A9J6AE88-F1
#
_entry.id   AF-A0A9J6AE88-F1
#
_cell.length_a   1.000
_cell.length_b   1.000
_cell.length_c   1.000
_cell.angle_alpha   90.00
_cell.angle_beta   90.00
_cell.angle_gamma   90.00
#
_symmetry.space_group_name_H-M   'P 1'
#
loop_
_entity.id
_entity.type
_entity.pdbx_description
1 polymer ?
#
loop_
_entity_poly.entity_id
_entity_poly.type
_entity_poly.pdbx_seq_one_letter_code
_entity_poly.pdbx_strand_id
1 'polypeptide(L)'
;MNEDLFWEIRGGGGASFSHINSPEDLLIRVIIQNAVSSAGNDTKKHVEFSFQAQYVGPVDTLIPLLKQYFPEFNLERKDCFQMITTAGAEKECHESIPTKRSYDKGTSDFVKTPIPGSGWEMIERLFLEEESPQIIFEPMGAKFDEISESEIPFPHRKGNFVQYTVFELLER
;
A
#
# COMPACT_ATOMS: atom_id res chain seq x y z
N MET A 1 17.70 -23.13 -6.69
CA MET A 1 17.74 -22.45 -5.39
C MET A 1 16.79 -21.29 -5.55
N ASN A 2 15.75 -21.33 -4.72
CA ASN A 2 14.51 -20.58 -4.88
C ASN A 2 14.76 -19.14 -4.43
N GLU A 3 14.50 -18.18 -5.30
CA GLU A 3 14.83 -16.79 -5.04
C GLU A 3 13.71 -15.88 -5.52
N ASP A 4 13.28 -15.02 -4.60
CA ASP A 4 11.95 -14.45 -4.49
C ASP A 4 11.98 -12.92 -4.78
N LEU A 5 11.01 -12.41 -5.56
CA LEU A 5 11.06 -11.09 -6.24
C LEU A 5 10.14 -9.99 -5.63
N PHE A 6 10.48 -8.71 -5.78
CA PHE A 6 9.78 -7.52 -5.25
C PHE A 6 9.08 -6.71 -6.38
N TRP A 7 7.88 -6.14 -6.17
CA TRP A 7 7.21 -5.22 -7.14
C TRP A 7 6.51 -4.01 -6.50
N GLU A 8 6.10 -3.08 -7.38
CA GLU A 8 5.18 -1.95 -7.14
C GLU A 8 4.12 -1.94 -8.26
N ILE A 9 2.85 -1.64 -7.95
CA ILE A 9 1.74 -1.45 -8.91
C ILE A 9 1.19 -0.02 -8.70
N ARG A 10 0.47 0.55 -9.67
CA ARG A 10 -0.35 1.76 -9.49
C ARG A 10 -1.66 1.56 -10.22
N GLY A 11 -2.79 1.55 -9.51
CA GLY A 11 -4.11 1.44 -10.13
C GLY A 11 -5.20 1.96 -9.20
N GLY A 12 -5.83 3.09 -9.54
CA GLY A 12 -6.90 3.70 -8.77
C GLY A 12 -8.27 3.06 -9.06
N GLY A 13 -8.94 2.59 -8.02
CA GLY A 13 -10.32 2.12 -8.03
C GLY A 13 -10.72 1.66 -6.62
N GLY A 14 -11.83 2.16 -6.08
CA GLY A 14 -12.30 1.85 -4.73
C GLY A 14 -12.59 0.36 -4.56
N ALA A 15 -11.63 -0.38 -3.99
CA ALA A 15 -11.79 -1.80 -3.69
C ALA A 15 -12.53 -1.99 -2.36
N SER A 16 -13.51 -2.88 -2.34
CA SER A 16 -14.15 -3.34 -1.11
C SER A 16 -13.21 -4.30 -0.37
N PHE A 17 -12.51 -3.80 0.65
CA PHE A 17 -11.45 -4.53 1.39
C PHE A 17 -11.97 -5.61 2.36
N SER A 18 -13.09 -6.26 2.06
CA SER A 18 -13.74 -7.17 3.01
C SER A 18 -13.06 -8.54 3.14
N HIS A 19 -12.19 -8.94 2.19
CA HIS A 19 -11.57 -10.26 2.15
C HIS A 19 -10.19 -10.25 1.48
N ILE A 20 -9.17 -9.67 2.11
CA ILE A 20 -7.78 -9.83 1.64
C ILE A 20 -7.29 -11.19 2.14
N ASN A 21 -7.53 -12.24 1.36
CA ASN A 21 -6.82 -13.50 1.48
C ASN A 21 -5.88 -13.59 0.27
N SER A 22 -4.79 -12.82 0.30
CA SER A 22 -3.80 -12.83 -0.77
C SER A 22 -2.92 -14.08 -0.66
N PRO A 23 -2.42 -14.61 -1.80
CA PRO A 23 -1.36 -15.61 -1.78
C PRO A 23 -0.17 -15.12 -0.94
N GLU A 24 0.53 -16.02 -0.26
CA GLU A 24 1.69 -15.69 0.60
C GLU A 24 2.77 -14.90 -0.15
N ASP A 25 2.89 -15.16 -1.44
CA ASP A 25 3.87 -14.54 -2.32
C ASP A 25 3.44 -13.16 -2.84
N LEU A 26 2.20 -12.71 -2.62
CA LEU A 26 1.65 -11.45 -3.14
C LEU A 26 1.31 -10.46 -2.00
N LEU A 27 2.06 -9.36 -1.95
CA LEU A 27 1.82 -8.20 -1.10
C LEU A 27 1.15 -7.10 -1.92
N ILE A 28 0.12 -6.44 -1.41
CA ILE A 28 -0.46 -5.22 -2.00
C ILE A 28 -0.67 -4.19 -0.90
N ARG A 29 0.15 -3.13 -0.90
CA ARG A 29 -0.05 -1.97 -0.02
C ARG A 29 -0.87 -0.89 -0.70
N VAL A 30 -1.61 -0.13 0.09
CA VAL A 30 -2.41 1.00 -0.40
C VAL A 30 -1.87 2.28 0.21
N ILE A 31 -1.54 3.25 -0.64
CA ILE A 31 -1.15 4.60 -0.23
C ILE A 31 -2.27 5.53 -0.65
N ILE A 32 -2.86 6.21 0.34
CA ILE A 32 -3.85 7.25 0.13
C ILE A 32 -3.16 8.58 0.38
N GLN A 33 -3.31 9.52 -0.54
CA GLN A 33 -2.79 10.89 -0.43
C GLN A 33 -3.76 11.84 -1.13
N ASN A 34 -3.66 13.12 -0.85
CA ASN A 34 -4.35 14.10 -1.68
C ASN A 34 -3.50 14.44 -2.91
N ALA A 35 -4.17 14.65 -4.03
CA ALA A 35 -3.55 15.05 -5.28
C ALA A 35 -4.27 16.28 -5.83
N VAL A 36 -3.54 17.11 -6.56
CA VAL A 36 -4.08 18.30 -7.22
C VAL A 36 -4.07 18.04 -8.71
N SER A 37 -5.25 18.05 -9.32
CA SER A 37 -5.39 18.08 -10.78
C SER A 37 -5.64 19.51 -11.23
N SER A 38 -5.01 19.89 -12.34
CA SER A 38 -5.17 21.20 -12.97
C SER A 38 -5.93 21.04 -14.29
N ALA A 39 -7.08 21.69 -14.41
CA ALA A 39 -7.85 21.75 -15.65
C ALA A 39 -8.09 23.24 -16.00
N GLY A 40 -7.22 23.79 -16.85
CA GLY A 40 -7.24 25.23 -17.13
C GLY A 40 -6.81 26.06 -15.91
N ASN A 41 -7.62 27.03 -15.49
CA ASN A 41 -7.36 27.87 -14.32
C ASN A 41 -7.88 27.28 -13.00
N ASP A 42 -8.61 26.16 -13.05
CA ASP A 42 -9.17 25.55 -11.84
C ASP A 42 -8.23 24.47 -11.30
N THR A 43 -7.86 24.62 -10.02
CA THR A 43 -7.18 23.60 -9.24
C THR A 43 -8.20 22.85 -8.40
N LYS A 44 -8.25 21.52 -8.54
CA LYS A 44 -9.15 20.69 -7.74
C LYS A 44 -8.34 19.65 -6.96
N LYS A 45 -8.43 19.75 -5.63
CA LYS A 45 -7.94 18.71 -4.73
C LYS A 45 -8.87 17.50 -4.81
N HIS A 46 -8.28 16.31 -4.89
CA HIS A 46 -8.99 15.04 -4.86
C HIS A 46 -8.17 14.00 -4.10
N VAL A 47 -8.82 12.91 -3.71
CA VAL A 47 -8.17 11.81 -3.00
C VAL A 47 -7.64 10.83 -4.04
N GLU A 48 -6.37 10.47 -3.93
CA GLU A 48 -5.70 9.51 -4.78
C GLU A 48 -5.39 8.23 -4.00
N PHE A 49 -5.72 7.09 -4.59
CA PHE A 49 -5.38 5.77 -4.08
C PHE A 49 -4.33 5.13 -5.00
N SER A 50 -3.15 4.87 -4.46
CA SER A 50 -2.05 4.18 -5.13
C SER A 50 -1.89 2.78 -4.56
N PHE A 51 -1.96 1.76 -5.40
CA PHE A 51 -1.92 0.35 -5.00
C PHE A 51 -0.61 -0.29 -5.41
N GLN A 52 0.33 -0.37 -4.49
CA GLN A 52 1.66 -0.88 -4.75
C GLN A 52 1.74 -2.35 -4.38
N ALA A 53 1.85 -3.23 -5.38
CA ALA A 53 1.94 -4.66 -5.12
C ALA A 53 3.34 -5.18 -5.38
N GLN A 54 3.80 -6.11 -4.55
CA GLN A 54 5.00 -6.94 -4.71
C GLN A 54 4.60 -8.42 -4.82
N TYR A 55 5.32 -9.21 -5.59
CA TYR A 55 5.03 -10.61 -5.85
C TYR A 55 6.29 -11.44 -6.09
N VAL A 56 6.37 -12.53 -5.37
CA VAL A 56 7.49 -13.42 -5.43
C VAL A 56 7.21 -14.48 -6.50
N GLY A 57 7.61 -14.21 -7.75
CA GLY A 57 7.42 -15.18 -8.84
C GLY A 57 7.39 -14.57 -10.24
N PRO A 58 7.21 -15.36 -11.30
CA PRO A 58 7.14 -14.85 -12.66
C PRO A 58 5.82 -14.09 -12.93
N VAL A 59 5.87 -13.07 -13.80
CA VAL A 59 4.67 -12.30 -14.17
C VAL A 59 3.55 -13.18 -14.75
N ASP A 60 3.90 -14.28 -15.41
CA ASP A 60 2.94 -15.18 -16.04
C ASP A 60 2.09 -15.95 -15.00
N THR A 61 2.56 -16.09 -13.75
CA THR A 61 1.76 -16.62 -12.63
C THR A 61 1.05 -15.53 -11.84
N LEU A 62 1.58 -14.30 -11.82
CA LEU A 62 0.94 -13.14 -11.18
C LEU A 62 -0.39 -12.76 -11.85
N ILE A 63 -0.42 -12.67 -13.18
CA ILE A 63 -1.60 -12.18 -13.91
C ILE A 63 -2.85 -13.03 -13.63
N PRO A 64 -2.80 -14.38 -13.65
CA PRO A 64 -3.93 -15.21 -13.23
C PRO A 64 -4.38 -14.96 -11.77
N LEU A 65 -3.44 -14.78 -10.84
CA LEU A 65 -3.75 -14.51 -9.43
C LEU A 65 -4.46 -13.17 -9.26
N LEU A 66 -3.97 -12.11 -9.91
CA LEU A 66 -4.63 -10.81 -9.88
C LEU A 66 -6.04 -10.88 -10.47
N LYS A 67 -6.24 -11.61 -11.58
CA LYS A 67 -7.58 -11.80 -12.15
C LYS A 67 -8.52 -12.59 -11.23
N GLN A 68 -7.99 -13.49 -10.42
CA GLN A 68 -8.78 -14.31 -9.51
C GLN A 68 -9.18 -13.54 -8.24
N TYR A 69 -8.23 -12.84 -7.62
CA TYR A 69 -8.42 -12.24 -6.29
C TYR A 69 -8.72 -10.73 -6.35
N PHE A 70 -8.23 -10.04 -7.38
CA PHE A 70 -8.36 -8.60 -7.56
C PHE A 70 -8.71 -8.22 -9.01
N PRO A 71 -9.81 -8.77 -9.57
CA PRO A 71 -10.21 -8.53 -10.96
C PRO A 71 -10.40 -7.03 -11.27
N GLU A 72 -10.67 -6.21 -10.25
CA GLU A 72 -10.88 -4.76 -10.35
C GLU A 72 -9.65 -4.01 -10.86
N PHE A 73 -8.43 -4.53 -10.61
CA PHE A 73 -7.22 -3.87 -11.13
C PHE A 73 -7.07 -4.05 -12.64
N ASN A 74 -7.67 -5.10 -13.22
CA ASN A 74 -7.64 -5.40 -14.65
C ASN A 74 -6.25 -5.24 -15.30
N LEU A 75 -5.21 -5.68 -14.62
CA LEU A 75 -3.83 -5.49 -15.06
C LEU A 75 -3.44 -6.48 -16.14
N GLU A 76 -2.61 -6.00 -17.06
CA GLU A 76 -1.98 -6.78 -18.10
C GLU A 76 -0.47 -6.89 -17.85
N ARG A 77 0.19 -7.83 -18.54
CA ARG A 77 1.63 -8.06 -18.43
C ARG A 77 2.47 -6.79 -18.68
N LYS A 78 1.97 -5.87 -19.52
CA LYS A 78 2.63 -4.60 -19.85
C LYS A 78 2.64 -3.59 -18.69
N ASP A 79 1.75 -3.77 -17.72
CA ASP A 79 1.62 -2.91 -16.55
C ASP A 79 2.54 -3.38 -15.41
N CYS A 80 3.22 -4.52 -15.59
CA CYS A 80 4.16 -5.10 -14.64
C CYS A 80 5.61 -4.83 -15.07
N PHE A 81 6.45 -4.43 -14.11
CA PHE A 81 7.88 -4.15 -14.35
C PHE A 81 8.75 -5.19 -13.63
N GLN A 82 9.45 -6.05 -14.38
CA GLN A 82 10.31 -7.09 -13.79
C GLN A 82 11.73 -6.60 -13.55
N MET A 83 12.16 -6.70 -12.29
CA MET A 83 13.49 -6.28 -11.85
C MET A 83 14.21 -7.42 -11.12
N ILE A 84 15.54 -7.52 -11.32
CA ILE A 84 16.40 -8.50 -10.65
C ILE A 84 16.84 -7.90 -9.31
N THR A 85 16.54 -8.59 -8.20
CA THR A 85 16.64 -8.09 -6.82
C THR A 85 18.02 -7.61 -6.39
N THR A 86 19.10 -8.20 -6.91
CA THR A 86 20.48 -7.77 -6.59
C THR A 86 20.79 -6.36 -7.09
N ALA A 87 20.23 -5.97 -8.24
CA ALA A 87 20.47 -4.65 -8.82
C ALA A 87 19.55 -3.55 -8.27
N GLY A 88 18.52 -3.90 -7.49
CA GLY A 88 17.59 -2.96 -6.86
C GLY A 88 17.96 -2.64 -5.41
N ALA A 89 18.31 -3.67 -4.63
CA ALA A 89 18.71 -3.49 -3.22
C ALA A 89 20.06 -2.77 -3.06
N GLU A 90 21.01 -3.00 -3.97
CA GLU A 90 22.26 -2.21 -3.99
C GLU A 90 22.03 -0.76 -4.47
N LYS A 91 20.89 -0.43 -5.11
CA LYS A 91 20.73 0.87 -5.77
C LYS A 91 19.98 1.94 -4.98
N GLU A 92 19.46 1.62 -3.79
CA GLU A 92 18.71 2.57 -2.96
C GLU A 92 19.30 2.83 -1.56
N CYS A 93 20.55 2.40 -1.32
CA CYS A 93 21.36 2.92 -0.21
C CYS A 93 22.55 3.78 -0.69
N HIS A 94 22.58 4.15 -1.97
CA HIS A 94 23.56 5.10 -2.48
C HIS A 94 23.00 6.53 -2.46
N GLU A 95 23.40 7.27 -1.43
CA GLU A 95 23.79 8.68 -1.53
C GLU A 95 22.74 9.76 -1.79
N SER A 96 21.43 9.52 -1.64
CA SER A 96 20.51 10.64 -1.46
C SER A 96 20.51 11.07 0.00
N ILE A 97 21.54 11.78 0.47
CA ILE A 97 21.44 12.55 1.72
C ILE A 97 20.27 13.53 1.50
N PRO A 98 19.16 13.43 2.26
CA PRO A 98 18.04 14.34 2.09
C PRO A 98 18.53 15.78 2.31
N THR A 99 18.58 16.56 1.24
CA THR A 99 19.01 17.98 1.31
C THR A 99 17.93 18.86 1.93
N LYS A 100 16.71 18.33 2.06
CA LYS A 100 15.57 18.94 2.74
C LYS A 100 15.11 18.04 3.87
N ARG A 101 14.78 18.64 5.01
CA ARG A 101 14.12 17.98 6.13
C ARG A 101 12.62 18.18 6.00
N SER A 102 11.85 17.10 5.94
CA SER A 102 10.42 17.13 6.25
C SER A 102 10.23 16.89 7.75
N TYR A 103 9.14 17.41 8.30
CA TYR A 103 8.76 17.17 9.68
C TYR A 103 7.36 16.60 9.65
N ASP A 104 7.21 15.36 10.08
CA ASP A 104 5.96 14.65 9.90
C ASP A 104 5.50 14.10 11.24
N LYS A 105 4.19 14.07 11.46
CA LYS A 105 3.59 13.38 12.59
C LYS A 105 2.95 12.10 12.09
N GLY A 106 3.37 10.98 12.67
CA GLY A 106 2.84 9.66 12.34
C GLY A 106 2.07 9.05 13.50
N THR A 107 0.91 8.46 13.23
CA THR A 107 0.21 7.52 14.13
C THR A 107 -0.17 6.25 13.38
N SER A 108 -0.28 5.13 14.08
CA SER A 108 -0.60 3.84 13.46
C SER A 108 -1.61 3.05 14.28
N ASP A 109 -2.39 2.20 13.62
CA ASP A 109 -3.31 1.27 14.26
C ASP A 109 -3.54 0.02 13.40
N PHE A 110 -4.27 -0.96 13.94
CA PHE A 110 -4.51 -2.26 13.33
C PHE A 110 -6.01 -2.49 13.09
N VAL A 111 -6.34 -2.91 11.87
CA VAL A 111 -7.71 -3.19 11.43
C VAL A 111 -7.99 -4.67 11.57
N LYS A 112 -8.93 -5.01 12.46
CA LYS A 112 -9.41 -6.40 12.67
C LYS A 112 -10.74 -6.71 12.00
N THR A 113 -11.41 -5.69 11.46
CA THR A 113 -12.67 -5.84 10.72
C THR A 113 -12.71 -4.79 9.61
N PRO A 114 -13.27 -5.10 8.43
CA PRO A 114 -13.30 -4.17 7.30
C PRO A 114 -13.89 -2.81 7.68
N ILE A 115 -13.25 -1.73 7.22
CA ILE A 115 -13.73 -0.36 7.42
C ILE A 115 -15.06 -0.20 6.66
N PRO A 116 -16.17 0.19 7.33
CA PRO A 116 -17.45 0.36 6.67
C PRO A 116 -17.43 1.55 5.70
N GLY A 117 -18.37 1.61 4.76
CA GLY A 117 -18.47 2.69 3.76
C GLY A 117 -18.43 4.10 4.37
N SER A 118 -19.13 4.32 5.48
CA SER A 118 -19.11 5.60 6.20
C SER A 118 -17.72 5.98 6.74
N GLY A 119 -16.86 5.00 7.04
CA GLY A 119 -15.47 5.24 7.43
C GLY A 119 -14.65 5.77 6.26
N TRP A 120 -14.86 5.23 5.06
CA TRP A 120 -14.22 5.72 3.84
C TRP A 120 -14.69 7.13 3.46
N GLU A 121 -15.98 7.43 3.60
CA GLU A 121 -16.51 8.79 3.40
C GLU A 121 -15.85 9.81 4.36
N MET A 122 -15.60 9.41 5.61
CA MET A 122 -14.88 10.27 6.58
C MET A 122 -13.40 10.46 6.18
N ILE A 123 -12.72 9.42 5.71
CA ILE A 123 -11.35 9.51 5.20
C ILE A 123 -11.31 10.45 3.99
N GLU A 124 -12.23 10.30 3.05
CA GLU A 124 -12.27 11.17 1.86
C GLU A 124 -12.44 12.64 2.23
N ARG A 125 -13.33 12.96 3.17
CA ARG A 125 -13.52 14.33 3.66
C ARG A 125 -12.24 14.88 4.29
N LEU A 126 -11.59 14.10 5.17
CA LEU A 126 -10.34 14.50 5.84
C LEU A 126 -9.27 14.88 4.80
N PHE A 127 -9.13 14.09 3.73
CA PHE A 127 -8.13 14.32 2.69
C PHE A 127 -8.37 15.56 1.84
N LEU A 128 -9.62 16.03 1.77
CA LEU A 128 -9.98 17.28 1.11
C LEU A 128 -9.75 18.50 2.00
N GLU A 129 -9.87 18.34 3.33
CA GLU A 129 -9.70 19.41 4.33
C GLU A 129 -8.22 19.65 4.67
N GLU A 130 -7.45 18.58 4.90
CA GLU A 130 -6.04 18.67 5.32
C GLU A 130 -5.09 19.00 4.17
N GLU A 131 -3.98 19.69 4.46
CA GLU A 131 -3.04 20.16 3.44
C GLU A 131 -2.28 19.03 2.77
N SER A 132 -1.69 18.11 3.54
CA SER A 132 -0.84 17.02 3.04
C SER A 132 -0.94 15.72 3.86
N PRO A 133 -2.15 15.16 4.06
CA PRO A 133 -2.32 13.89 4.73
C PRO A 133 -1.87 12.73 3.82
N GLN A 134 -1.33 11.69 4.45
CA GLN A 134 -1.07 10.41 3.81
C GLN A 134 -1.51 9.27 4.73
N ILE A 135 -2.11 8.22 4.18
CA ILE A 135 -2.33 6.96 4.90
C ILE A 135 -1.70 5.83 4.10
N ILE A 136 -0.92 4.98 4.78
CA ILE A 136 -0.38 3.75 4.20
C ILE A 136 -1.02 2.57 4.90
N PHE A 137 -1.71 1.72 4.14
CA PHE A 137 -2.27 0.45 4.57
C PHE A 137 -1.32 -0.68 4.15
N GLU A 138 -0.73 -1.36 5.13
CA GLU A 138 0.14 -2.51 4.95
C GLU A 138 -0.64 -3.80 5.27
N PRO A 139 -0.81 -4.71 4.30
CA PRO A 139 -1.60 -5.91 4.51
C PRO A 139 -0.91 -6.82 5.53
N MET A 140 -1.71 -7.43 6.38
CA MET A 140 -1.31 -8.47 7.33
C MET A 140 -1.93 -9.80 6.92
N GLY A 141 -1.68 -10.87 7.69
CA GLY A 141 -2.05 -12.23 7.32
C GLY A 141 -0.86 -13.05 6.85
N ALA A 142 -1.12 -14.10 6.06
CA ALA A 142 -0.10 -15.02 5.54
C ALA A 142 0.85 -15.48 6.68
N LYS A 143 2.15 -15.22 6.53
CA LYS A 143 3.15 -15.60 7.54
C LYS A 143 2.92 -14.96 8.92
N PHE A 144 2.28 -13.78 8.99
CA PHE A 144 1.94 -13.17 10.28
C PHE A 144 0.92 -13.99 11.08
N ASP A 145 0.04 -14.76 10.41
CA ASP A 145 -1.00 -15.56 11.07
C ASP A 145 -0.49 -16.88 11.63
N GLU A 146 0.66 -17.35 11.14
CA GLU A 146 1.29 -18.59 11.60
C GLU A 146 2.11 -18.41 12.89
N ILE A 147 2.58 -17.20 13.15
CA ILE A 147 3.44 -16.88 14.29
C ILE A 147 2.58 -16.58 15.51
N SER A 148 2.92 -17.16 16.66
CA SER A 148 2.22 -16.89 17.93
C SER A 148 2.40 -15.43 18.38
N GLU A 149 1.35 -14.82 18.93
CA GLU A 149 1.42 -13.46 19.51
C GLU A 149 2.47 -13.33 20.62
N SER A 150 2.79 -14.44 21.29
CA SER A 150 3.78 -14.51 22.37
C SER A 150 5.18 -14.93 21.93
N GLU A 151 5.39 -15.21 20.63
CA GLU A 151 6.68 -15.69 20.14
C GLU A 151 7.77 -14.62 20.24
N ILE A 152 7.42 -13.36 19.96
CA ILE A 152 8.29 -12.20 20.09
C ILE A 152 7.50 -10.98 20.59
N PRO A 153 8.16 -9.88 21.04
CA PRO A 153 7.47 -8.72 21.61
C PRO A 153 6.47 -7.99 20.70
N PHE A 154 6.49 -8.22 19.38
CA PHE A 154 5.50 -7.68 18.45
C PHE A 154 4.28 -8.64 18.38
N PRO A 155 3.14 -8.29 18.99
CA PRO A 155 2.06 -9.25 19.22
C PRO A 155 0.99 -9.23 18.13
N HIS A 156 1.05 -8.30 17.16
CA HIS A 156 0.02 -8.15 16.15
C HIS A 156 0.18 -9.25 15.08
N ARG A 157 -0.53 -10.37 15.30
CA ARG A 157 -0.50 -11.57 14.46
C ARG A 157 -1.89 -11.86 13.89
N LYS A 158 -2.31 -13.12 13.97
CA LYS A 158 -3.60 -13.63 13.52
C LYS A 158 -4.79 -12.75 13.91
N GLY A 159 -5.63 -12.44 12.92
CA GLY A 159 -6.85 -11.65 13.10
C GLY A 159 -6.66 -10.14 12.92
N ASN A 160 -5.44 -9.67 12.66
CA ASN A 160 -5.22 -8.33 12.10
C ASN A 160 -5.16 -8.47 10.57
N PHE A 161 -6.00 -7.73 9.85
CA PHE A 161 -6.02 -7.75 8.38
C PHE A 161 -5.05 -6.75 7.78
N VAL A 162 -4.91 -5.58 8.42
CA VAL A 162 -4.12 -4.47 7.91
C VAL A 162 -3.56 -3.68 9.08
N GLN A 163 -2.30 -3.26 8.99
CA GLN A 163 -1.78 -2.16 9.79
C GLN A 163 -1.87 -0.89 8.93
N TYR A 164 -2.45 0.19 9.45
CA TYR A 164 -2.38 1.47 8.76
C TYR A 164 -1.55 2.47 9.55
N THR A 165 -0.89 3.37 8.83
CA THR A 165 -0.16 4.51 9.40
C THR A 165 -0.64 5.78 8.73
N VAL A 166 -1.07 6.75 9.53
CA VAL A 166 -1.47 8.10 9.11
C VAL A 166 -0.28 9.03 9.31
N PHE A 167 0.08 9.77 8.29
CA PHE A 167 1.09 10.82 8.31
C PHE A 167 0.46 12.16 7.96
N GLU A 168 0.94 13.22 8.61
CA GLU A 168 0.63 14.60 8.28
C GLU A 168 1.95 15.37 8.21
N LEU A 169 2.26 15.97 7.05
CA LEU A 169 3.45 16.83 6.94
C LEU A 169 3.16 18.14 7.66
N LEU A 170 4.09 18.54 8.52
CA LEU A 170 4.00 19.78 9.28
C LEU A 170 4.68 20.89 8.48
N GLU A 171 3.89 21.85 8.00
CA GLU A 171 4.43 23.11 7.48
C GLU A 171 5.01 23.95 8.64
N ARG A 172 6.16 24.59 8.41
CA ARG A 172 6.78 25.54 9.34
C ARG A 172 6.67 26.97 8.82
#